data_AF-A0A9P0P3W1-F1
#
_entry.id   AF-A0A9P0P3W1-F1
#
_cell.length_a   1.000
_cell.length_b   1.000
_cell.length_c   1.000
_cell.angle_alpha   90.00
_cell.angle_beta   90.00
_cell.angle_gamma   90.00
#
_symmetry.space_group_name_H-M   'P 1'
#
loop_
_entity.id
_entity.type
_entity.pdbx_description
1 polymer ?
#
loop_
_entity_poly.entity_id
_entity_poly.type
_entity_poly.pdbx_seq_one_letter_code
_entity_poly.pdbx_strand_id
1 'polypeptide(L)'
;MSKMNMNCSNRAIKYLMFTFNFMFVITGIILIGVGAKVKSNYATYDSALDGKYFSLPNLLIATGVIILLISFLGCYGAMKENWIMLMAFSVLLGVIFIFEFSAGIAGYVLRDKTSAYLEQELTRSMNLYTKDITTAIMWDTIQEEFECCGVKNFGDWEEQTFHNKSLPISCCPKKEGVIGVFYCNAEPMATTVPTGKDDTTPSTTPKPSTTPTPSTPSTLSTESPTKKNETESRQRRDIAGDAPTTTQYPGTSTSPYPRGCEAAFGSFVKAHAVDIGGLCFALAVIQLIGIGFAFHLARQVKNGYYST
;
A
#
# COMPACT_ATOMS: atom_id res chain seq x y z
N MET A 1 18.83 -39.07 -37.34
CA MET A 1 17.73 -38.67 -36.44
C MET A 1 16.45 -39.34 -36.91
N SER A 2 16.14 -40.52 -36.37
CA SER A 2 14.84 -41.15 -36.57
C SER A 2 13.78 -40.26 -35.93
N LYS A 3 12.84 -39.76 -36.74
CA LYS A 3 11.63 -39.09 -36.26
C LYS A 3 10.88 -40.11 -35.40
N MET A 4 10.88 -39.94 -34.08
CA MET A 4 10.01 -40.72 -33.20
C MET A 4 8.57 -40.54 -33.68
N ASN A 5 7.91 -41.64 -34.05
CA ASN A 5 6.51 -41.63 -34.45
C ASN A 5 5.67 -41.48 -33.18
N MET A 6 5.58 -40.24 -32.71
CA MET A 6 5.04 -39.91 -31.40
C MET A 6 3.51 -39.90 -31.49
N ASN A 7 2.85 -40.75 -30.68
CA ASN A 7 1.40 -40.80 -30.55
C ASN A 7 0.82 -39.40 -30.27
N CYS A 8 -0.41 -39.13 -30.73
CA CYS A 8 -1.06 -37.82 -30.58
C CYS A 8 -1.02 -37.30 -29.12
N SER A 9 -1.28 -38.18 -28.15
CA SER A 9 -1.20 -37.88 -26.72
C SER A 9 0.16 -37.34 -26.27
N ASN A 10 1.26 -37.90 -26.78
CA ASN A 10 2.61 -37.48 -26.38
C ASN A 10 2.98 -36.13 -26.98
N ARG A 11 2.50 -35.83 -28.19
CA ARG A 11 2.65 -34.50 -28.79
C ARG A 11 1.85 -33.47 -27.99
N ALA A 12 0.61 -33.79 -27.62
CA ALA A 12 -0.22 -32.93 -26.80
C ALA A 12 0.43 -32.59 -25.46
N ILE A 13 0.98 -33.58 -24.75
CA ILE A 13 1.71 -33.37 -23.47
C ILE A 13 2.91 -32.44 -23.66
N LYS A 14 3.71 -32.63 -24.73
CA LYS A 14 4.85 -31.75 -25.03
C LYS A 14 4.43 -30.30 -25.26
N TYR A 15 3.41 -30.06 -26.09
CA TYR A 15 2.92 -28.71 -26.36
C TYR A 15 2.31 -28.08 -25.12
N LEU A 16 1.51 -28.83 -24.35
CA LEU A 16 0.91 -28.36 -23.10
C LEU A 16 2.00 -27.96 -22.10
N MET A 17 2.99 -28.80 -21.88
CA MET A 17 4.13 -28.50 -21.00
C MET A 17 4.88 -27.25 -21.46
N PHE A 18 5.17 -27.12 -22.76
CA PHE A 18 5.84 -25.94 -23.30
C PHE A 18 5.01 -24.67 -23.10
N THR A 19 3.73 -24.70 -23.43
CA THR A 19 2.83 -23.55 -23.29
C THR A 19 2.72 -23.09 -21.84
N PHE A 20 2.51 -23.99 -20.88
CA PHE A 20 2.42 -23.62 -19.46
C PHE A 20 3.75 -23.06 -18.91
N ASN A 21 4.88 -23.69 -19.24
CA ASN A 21 6.18 -23.17 -18.81
C ASN A 21 6.49 -21.81 -19.46
N PHE A 22 6.08 -21.58 -20.71
CA PHE A 22 6.25 -20.28 -21.37
C PHE A 22 5.43 -19.18 -20.68
N MET A 23 4.20 -19.47 -20.25
CA MET A 23 3.41 -18.53 -19.44
C MET A 23 4.13 -18.18 -18.13
N PHE A 24 4.72 -19.16 -17.45
CA PHE A 24 5.50 -18.91 -16.23
C PHE A 24 6.78 -18.11 -16.47
N VAL A 25 7.44 -18.26 -17.63
CA VAL A 25 8.55 -17.38 -18.02
C VAL A 25 8.09 -15.93 -18.09
N ILE A 26 6.95 -15.65 -18.74
CA ILE A 26 6.38 -14.31 -18.83
C ILE A 26 6.06 -13.78 -17.42
N THR A 27 5.42 -14.59 -16.58
CA THR A 27 5.13 -14.21 -15.18
C THR A 27 6.41 -13.89 -14.40
N GLY A 28 7.47 -14.69 -14.54
CA GLY A 28 8.75 -14.44 -13.90
C GLY A 28 9.37 -13.11 -14.30
N ILE A 29 9.34 -12.77 -15.60
CA ILE A 29 9.81 -11.47 -16.11
C ILE A 29 8.99 -10.31 -15.54
N ILE A 30 7.67 -10.45 -15.48
CA ILE A 30 6.78 -9.43 -14.90
C ILE A 30 7.10 -9.23 -13.42
N LEU A 31 7.25 -10.30 -12.63
CA LEU A 31 7.58 -10.20 -11.20
C LEU A 31 8.92 -9.49 -10.97
N ILE A 32 9.94 -9.82 -11.76
CA ILE A 32 11.24 -9.14 -11.70
C ILE A 32 11.07 -7.66 -12.05
N GLY A 33 10.33 -7.34 -13.12
CA GLY A 33 10.10 -5.96 -13.55
C GLY A 33 9.36 -5.12 -12.51
N VAL A 34 8.29 -5.66 -11.93
CA VAL A 34 7.53 -5.01 -10.84
C VAL A 34 8.42 -4.83 -9.61
N GLY A 35 9.12 -5.89 -9.17
CA GLY A 35 10.01 -5.82 -8.02
C GLY A 35 11.14 -4.81 -8.20
N ALA A 36 11.74 -4.76 -9.39
CA ALA A 36 12.78 -3.79 -9.74
C ALA A 36 12.21 -2.37 -9.82
N LYS A 37 11.00 -2.18 -10.34
CA LYS A 37 10.35 -0.87 -10.43
C LYS A 37 10.01 -0.32 -9.05
N VAL A 38 9.42 -1.16 -8.19
CA VAL A 38 9.18 -0.82 -6.78
C VAL A 38 10.51 -0.46 -6.12
N LYS A 39 11.52 -1.33 -6.21
CA LYS A 39 12.85 -1.08 -5.63
C LYS A 39 13.46 0.23 -6.11
N SER A 40 13.39 0.54 -7.41
CA SER A 40 13.94 1.77 -7.98
C SER A 40 13.23 3.03 -7.51
N ASN A 41 11.90 2.99 -7.34
CA ASN A 41 11.15 4.15 -6.87
C ASN A 41 11.51 4.52 -5.42
N TYR A 42 11.98 3.53 -4.63
CA TYR A 42 12.36 3.72 -3.22
C TYR A 42 13.87 3.73 -2.98
N ALA A 43 14.70 3.49 -4.01
CA ALA A 43 16.17 3.49 -3.92
C ALA A 43 16.77 4.87 -3.60
N THR A 44 16.02 5.96 -3.75
CA THR A 44 16.49 7.31 -3.36
C THR A 44 16.52 7.49 -1.84
N TYR A 45 15.89 6.59 -1.08
CA TYR A 45 15.83 6.63 0.39
C TYR A 45 16.79 5.64 1.07
N ASP A 46 17.73 5.06 0.30
CA ASP A 46 18.65 3.96 0.69
C ASP A 46 19.51 4.27 1.93
N SER A 47 19.89 5.54 2.11
CA SER A 47 20.72 5.98 3.25
C SER A 47 19.96 6.12 4.58
N ALA A 48 18.63 6.05 4.56
CA ALA A 48 17.76 6.09 5.76
C ALA A 48 17.13 4.72 6.07
N LEU A 49 17.21 3.76 5.16
CA LEU A 49 16.55 2.47 5.23
C LEU A 49 17.48 1.39 5.78
N ASP A 50 17.30 1.05 7.05
CA ASP A 50 18.04 -0.01 7.75
C ASP A 50 17.66 -1.41 7.23
N GLY A 51 18.08 -1.76 6.00
CA GLY A 51 18.16 -3.09 5.37
C GLY A 51 16.89 -3.94 5.21
N LYS A 52 15.85 -3.72 6.04
CA LYS A 52 14.67 -4.58 6.21
C LYS A 52 13.53 -4.22 5.25
N TYR A 53 13.41 -2.96 4.84
CA TYR A 53 12.36 -2.54 3.88
C TYR A 53 12.53 -3.14 2.48
N PHE A 54 13.76 -3.50 2.12
CA PHE A 54 14.02 -4.18 0.86
C PHE A 54 13.56 -5.64 0.84
N SER A 55 13.08 -6.22 1.96
CA SER A 55 12.72 -7.63 2.02
C SER A 55 11.60 -8.03 1.06
N LEU A 56 10.53 -7.23 0.91
CA LEU A 56 9.40 -7.61 0.04
C LEU A 56 9.72 -7.44 -1.47
N PRO A 57 10.27 -6.30 -1.95
CA PRO A 57 10.67 -6.18 -3.35
C PRO A 57 11.80 -7.13 -3.73
N ASN A 58 12.79 -7.36 -2.84
CA ASN A 58 13.84 -8.35 -3.10
C ASN A 58 13.27 -9.78 -3.15
N LEU A 59 12.32 -10.13 -2.29
CA LEU A 59 11.63 -11.42 -2.34
C LEU A 59 10.90 -11.58 -3.67
N LEU A 60 10.19 -10.55 -4.14
CA LEU A 60 9.48 -10.57 -5.42
C LEU A 60 10.43 -10.81 -6.61
N ILE A 61 11.59 -10.14 -6.62
CA ILE A 61 12.65 -10.35 -7.62
C ILE A 61 13.21 -11.77 -7.51
N ALA A 62 13.57 -12.22 -6.30
CA ALA A 62 14.15 -13.54 -6.08
C ALA A 62 13.20 -14.66 -6.53
N THR A 63 11.92 -14.58 -6.15
CA THR A 63 10.88 -15.51 -6.58
C THR A 63 10.71 -15.47 -8.11
N GLY A 64 10.70 -14.29 -8.72
CA GLY A 64 10.63 -14.16 -10.18
C GLY A 64 11.81 -14.82 -10.90
N VAL A 65 13.03 -14.68 -10.38
CA VAL A 65 14.23 -15.34 -10.92
C VAL A 65 14.12 -16.86 -10.80
N ILE A 66 13.69 -17.38 -9.65
CA ILE A 66 13.51 -18.82 -9.43
C ILE A 66 12.48 -19.39 -10.42
N ILE A 67 11.33 -18.73 -10.57
CA ILE A 67 10.28 -19.13 -11.51
C ILE A 67 10.84 -19.14 -12.95
N LEU A 68 11.58 -18.11 -13.34
CA LEU A 68 12.17 -18.00 -14.68
C LEU A 68 13.15 -19.15 -14.95
N LEU A 69 14.05 -19.45 -14.02
CA LEU A 69 15.04 -20.52 -14.17
C LEU A 69 14.36 -21.89 -14.29
N ILE A 70 13.41 -22.20 -13.42
CA ILE A 70 12.70 -23.50 -13.43
C ILE A 70 11.88 -23.63 -14.72
N SER A 71 11.18 -22.58 -15.12
CA SER A 71 10.36 -22.59 -16.33
C SER A 71 11.21 -22.69 -17.61
N PHE A 72 12.38 -22.04 -17.62
CA PHE A 72 13.34 -22.16 -18.73
C PHE A 72 13.86 -23.59 -18.85
N LEU A 73 14.20 -24.26 -17.74
CA LEU A 73 14.58 -25.67 -17.75
C LEU A 73 13.46 -26.57 -18.26
N GLY A 74 12.21 -26.29 -17.88
CA GLY A 74 11.02 -26.98 -18.38
C GLY A 74 10.84 -26.84 -19.89
N CYS A 75 10.87 -25.61 -20.40
CA CYS A 75 10.78 -25.32 -21.84
C CYS A 75 11.93 -25.95 -22.62
N TYR A 76 13.17 -25.72 -22.19
CA TYR A 76 14.37 -26.21 -22.87
C TYR A 76 14.46 -27.74 -22.85
N GLY A 77 14.12 -28.37 -21.72
CA GLY A 77 14.05 -29.83 -21.58
C GLY A 77 13.01 -30.45 -22.51
N ALA A 78 11.83 -29.83 -22.64
CA ALA A 78 10.78 -30.29 -23.53
C ALA A 78 11.15 -30.14 -25.02
N MET A 79 11.76 -29.01 -25.40
CA MET A 79 12.16 -28.72 -26.78
C MET A 79 13.33 -29.59 -27.26
N LYS A 80 14.35 -29.75 -26.42
CA LYS A 80 15.55 -30.53 -26.77
C LYS A 80 15.38 -32.02 -26.56
N GLU A 81 14.23 -32.44 -26.04
CA GLU A 81 13.96 -33.85 -25.69
C GLU A 81 15.11 -34.42 -24.85
N ASN A 82 15.58 -33.64 -23.86
CA ASN A 82 16.68 -34.06 -22.98
C ASN A 82 16.09 -34.58 -21.66
N TRP A 83 16.15 -35.90 -21.47
CA TRP A 83 15.57 -36.55 -20.29
C TRP A 83 16.22 -36.09 -18.98
N ILE A 84 17.51 -35.71 -18.96
CA ILE A 84 18.20 -35.23 -17.76
C ILE A 84 17.60 -33.88 -17.32
N MET A 85 17.39 -32.97 -18.27
CA MET A 85 16.78 -31.65 -18.00
C MET A 85 15.33 -31.78 -17.52
N LEU A 86 14.55 -32.68 -18.14
CA LEU A 86 13.17 -32.96 -17.72
C LEU A 86 13.10 -33.60 -16.33
N MET A 87 14.05 -34.48 -15.99
CA MET A 87 14.19 -35.05 -14.65
C MET A 87 14.58 -33.97 -13.63
N ALA A 88 15.53 -33.11 -13.95
CA ALA A 88 15.93 -32.00 -13.07
C ALA A 88 14.75 -31.05 -12.80
N PHE A 89 13.99 -30.68 -13.82
CA PHE A 89 12.75 -29.90 -13.68
C PHE A 89 11.75 -30.59 -12.74
N SER A 90 11.51 -31.89 -12.93
CA SER A 90 10.58 -32.66 -12.09
C SER A 90 11.03 -32.71 -10.62
N VAL A 91 12.33 -32.90 -10.37
CA VAL A 91 12.90 -32.90 -9.02
C VAL A 91 12.77 -31.53 -8.36
N LEU A 92 13.06 -30.44 -9.08
CA LEU A 92 12.93 -29.07 -8.56
C LEU A 92 11.47 -28.77 -8.18
N LEU A 93 10.50 -29.14 -9.01
CA LEU A 93 9.08 -29.02 -8.66
C LEU A 93 8.70 -29.89 -7.45
N GLY A 94 9.27 -31.09 -7.32
CA GLY A 94 9.06 -31.93 -6.13
C GLY A 94 9.59 -31.27 -4.85
N VAL A 95 10.76 -30.64 -4.90
CA VAL A 95 11.34 -29.89 -3.78
C VAL A 95 10.45 -28.69 -3.39
N ILE A 96 9.95 -27.94 -4.37
CA ILE A 96 9.02 -26.83 -4.11
C ILE A 96 7.74 -27.32 -3.44
N PHE A 97 7.18 -28.44 -3.90
CA PHE A 97 5.97 -29.00 -3.31
C PHE A 97 6.18 -29.37 -1.84
N ILE A 98 7.34 -29.93 -1.49
CA ILE A 98 7.70 -30.22 -0.10
C ILE A 98 7.78 -28.92 0.73
N PHE A 99 8.39 -27.86 0.18
CA PHE A 99 8.44 -26.56 0.85
C PHE A 99 7.05 -25.94 1.03
N GLU A 100 6.19 -26.01 0.02
CA GLU A 100 4.81 -25.49 0.09
C GLU A 100 3.99 -26.24 1.15
N PHE A 101 4.06 -27.57 1.15
CA PHE A 101 3.41 -28.40 2.16
C PHE A 101 3.92 -28.10 3.57
N SER A 102 5.24 -27.97 3.72
CA SER A 102 5.87 -27.62 5.01
C SER A 102 5.45 -26.23 5.49
N ALA A 103 5.41 -25.24 4.59
CA ALA A 103 4.95 -23.89 4.89
C ALA A 103 3.47 -23.86 5.27
N GLY A 104 2.62 -24.66 4.61
CA GLY A 104 1.21 -24.82 4.97
C GLY A 104 1.03 -25.39 6.38
N ILE A 105 1.79 -26.44 6.74
CA ILE A 105 1.77 -26.98 8.11
C ILE A 105 2.27 -25.95 9.12
N ALA A 106 3.39 -25.29 8.83
CA ALA A 106 3.95 -24.27 9.72
C ALA A 106 2.97 -23.11 9.92
N GLY A 107 2.32 -22.64 8.87
CA GLY A 107 1.27 -21.61 8.95
C GLY A 107 0.10 -22.03 9.83
N TYR A 108 -0.34 -23.29 9.72
CA TYR A 108 -1.43 -23.82 10.57
C TYR A 108 -1.03 -23.94 12.05
N VAL A 109 0.20 -24.38 12.32
CA VAL A 109 0.72 -24.55 13.70
C VAL A 109 1.01 -23.20 14.36
N LEU A 110 1.52 -22.22 13.61
CA LEU A 110 1.88 -20.91 14.15
C LEU A 110 0.72 -19.92 14.15
N ARG A 111 -0.47 -20.26 13.64
CA ARG A 111 -1.61 -19.35 13.48
C ARG A 111 -1.96 -18.54 14.75
N ASP A 112 -1.86 -19.16 15.92
CA ASP A 112 -2.23 -18.55 17.20
C ASP A 112 -1.11 -17.61 17.72
N LYS A 113 0.12 -17.79 17.23
CA LYS A 113 1.28 -16.93 17.55
C LYS A 113 1.49 -15.82 16.54
N THR A 114 0.93 -15.96 15.33
CA THR A 114 1.08 -14.99 14.24
C THR A 114 0.63 -13.59 14.65
N SER A 115 -0.41 -13.45 15.46
CA SER A 115 -0.88 -12.14 15.95
C SER A 115 0.19 -11.42 16.77
N ALA A 116 0.81 -12.09 17.74
CA ALA A 116 1.85 -11.50 18.57
C ALA A 116 3.11 -11.12 17.77
N TYR A 117 3.53 -11.96 16.82
CA TYR A 117 4.63 -11.63 15.93
C TYR A 117 4.30 -10.45 15.01
N LEU A 118 3.08 -10.41 14.48
CA LEU A 118 2.60 -9.32 13.64
C LEU A 118 2.56 -8.01 14.43
N GLU A 119 2.00 -8.03 15.64
CA GLU A 119 1.96 -6.88 16.55
C GLU A 119 3.36 -6.33 16.81
N GLN A 120 4.33 -7.21 17.10
CA GLN A 120 5.71 -6.82 17.38
C GLN A 120 6.38 -6.17 16.15
N GLU A 121 6.23 -6.76 14.97
CA GLU A 121 6.84 -6.22 13.74
C GLU A 121 6.14 -4.92 13.29
N LEU A 122 4.81 -4.83 13.43
CA LEU A 122 4.07 -3.59 13.18
C LEU A 122 4.51 -2.49 14.15
N THR A 123 4.63 -2.78 15.44
CA THR A 123 5.11 -1.79 16.43
C THR A 123 6.52 -1.31 16.09
N ARG A 124 7.41 -2.24 15.67
CA ARG A 124 8.76 -1.89 15.23
C ARG A 124 8.75 -1.02 13.97
N SER A 125 7.91 -1.33 12.99
CA SER A 125 7.83 -0.55 11.75
C SER A 125 7.21 0.83 11.99
N MET A 126 6.25 0.95 12.91
CA MET A 126 5.61 2.23 13.24
C MET A 126 6.62 3.26 13.77
N ASN A 127 7.61 2.82 14.56
CA ASN A 127 8.73 3.66 15.02
C ASN A 127 9.61 4.25 13.89
N LEU A 128 9.49 3.72 12.67
CA LEU A 128 10.20 4.22 11.48
C LEU A 128 9.35 5.19 10.64
N TYR A 129 8.07 5.40 10.99
CA TYR A 129 7.13 6.24 10.23
C TYR A 129 7.65 7.65 9.96
N THR A 130 8.21 8.33 10.97
CA THR A 130 8.77 9.70 10.82
C THR A 130 10.17 9.73 10.23
N LYS A 131 10.83 8.58 10.12
CA LYS A 131 12.24 8.45 9.73
C LYS A 131 12.39 8.01 8.27
N ASP A 132 11.41 7.28 7.76
CA ASP A 132 11.40 6.77 6.39
C ASP A 132 10.06 7.01 5.71
N ILE A 133 10.11 7.73 4.59
CA ILE A 133 8.94 8.03 3.78
C ILE A 133 8.30 6.76 3.17
N THR A 134 9.07 5.70 2.93
CA THR A 134 8.53 4.43 2.40
C THR A 134 7.67 3.73 3.44
N THR A 135 8.13 3.72 4.69
CA THR A 135 7.38 3.30 5.87
C THR A 135 6.11 4.12 6.02
N ALA A 136 6.21 5.45 5.90
CA ALA A 136 5.06 6.33 5.99
C ALA A 136 4.01 6.00 4.92
N ILE A 137 4.41 5.88 3.65
CA ILE A 137 3.53 5.51 2.54
C ILE A 137 2.88 4.14 2.76
N MET A 138 3.66 3.15 3.24
CA MET A 138 3.12 1.81 3.55
C MET A 138 2.05 1.90 4.63
N TRP A 139 2.34 2.58 5.75
CA TRP A 139 1.39 2.76 6.85
C TRP A 139 0.16 3.53 6.41
N ASP A 140 0.32 4.60 5.64
CA ASP A 140 -0.80 5.38 5.11
C ASP A 140 -1.68 4.53 4.21
N THR A 141 -1.07 3.72 3.33
CA THR A 141 -1.80 2.80 2.45
C THR A 141 -2.55 1.73 3.26
N ILE A 142 -1.91 1.12 4.26
CA ILE A 142 -2.54 0.10 5.11
C ILE A 142 -3.73 0.69 5.87
N GLN A 143 -3.57 1.87 6.46
CA GLN A 143 -4.62 2.51 7.25
C GLN A 143 -5.82 2.94 6.41
N GLU A 144 -5.57 3.42 5.18
CA GLU A 144 -6.62 3.75 4.23
C GLU A 144 -7.33 2.51 3.68
N GLU A 145 -6.58 1.50 3.23
CA GLU A 145 -7.12 0.29 2.59
C GLU A 145 -7.87 -0.60 3.59
N PHE A 146 -7.32 -0.73 4.80
CA PHE A 146 -7.91 -1.54 5.86
C PHE A 146 -8.68 -0.71 6.88
N GLU A 147 -9.00 0.56 6.61
CA GLU A 147 -9.80 1.44 7.50
C GLU A 147 -9.49 1.23 8.99
N CYS A 148 -8.20 1.34 9.33
CA CYS A 148 -7.65 1.03 10.65
C CYS A 148 -6.68 2.13 11.07
N CYS A 149 -6.37 2.22 12.36
CA CYS A 149 -5.43 3.20 12.88
C CYS A 149 -4.60 2.61 14.02
N GLY A 150 -3.27 2.73 13.90
CA GLY A 150 -2.30 2.14 14.83
C GLY A 150 -2.24 0.61 14.75
N VAL A 151 -1.47 -0.02 15.63
CA VAL A 151 -1.28 -1.47 15.66
C VAL A 151 -2.53 -2.14 16.24
N LYS A 152 -2.87 -1.79 17.48
CA LYS A 152 -4.04 -2.20 18.25
C LYS A 152 -5.12 -1.12 18.25
N ASN A 153 -4.73 0.14 18.32
CA ASN A 153 -5.63 1.28 18.35
C ASN A 153 -4.90 2.60 18.01
N PHE A 154 -5.65 3.68 17.80
CA PHE A 154 -5.07 4.98 17.43
C PHE A 154 -4.12 5.57 18.48
N GLY A 155 -4.23 5.18 19.76
CA GLY A 155 -3.35 5.62 20.84
C GLY A 155 -1.91 5.14 20.69
N ASP A 156 -1.66 4.08 19.91
CA ASP A 156 -0.31 3.58 19.69
C ASP A 156 0.58 4.64 19.01
N TRP A 157 -0.01 5.56 18.21
CA TRP A 157 0.70 6.67 17.58
C TRP A 157 1.27 7.67 18.60
N GLU A 158 0.54 7.93 19.68
CA GLU A 158 1.00 8.77 20.79
C GLU A 158 2.13 8.07 21.54
N GLU A 159 1.97 6.80 21.86
CA GLU A 159 2.95 6.04 22.64
C GLU A 159 4.27 5.82 21.90
N GLN A 160 4.22 5.47 20.61
CA GLN A 160 5.38 4.94 19.89
C GLN A 160 6.05 5.95 18.96
N THR A 161 5.35 6.98 18.46
CA THR A 161 5.87 7.79 17.34
C THR A 161 5.87 9.29 17.59
N PHE A 162 4.71 9.88 17.93
CA PHE A 162 4.59 11.34 17.98
C PHE A 162 4.67 11.93 19.39
N HIS A 163 4.45 11.12 20.44
CA HIS A 163 4.44 11.57 21.85
C HIS A 163 3.52 12.77 22.11
N ASN A 164 2.45 12.87 21.31
CA ASN A 164 1.41 13.86 21.38
C ASN A 164 0.11 13.26 20.79
N LYS A 165 -0.99 14.03 20.82
CA LYS A 165 -2.29 13.59 20.29
C LYS A 165 -2.42 13.69 18.74
N SER A 166 -1.31 13.84 18.01
CA SER A 166 -1.33 13.91 16.55
C SER A 166 -1.44 12.51 15.93
N LEU A 167 -2.19 12.41 14.83
CA LEU A 167 -2.38 11.18 14.07
C LEU A 167 -2.02 11.41 12.59
N PRO A 168 -1.59 10.36 11.86
CA PRO A 168 -1.53 10.41 10.41
C PRO A 168 -2.90 10.75 9.81
N ILE A 169 -2.92 11.48 8.70
CA ILE A 169 -4.19 11.82 8.01
C ILE A 169 -4.91 10.54 7.54
N SER A 170 -4.14 9.51 7.18
CA SER A 170 -4.61 8.18 6.79
C SER A 170 -5.39 7.42 7.87
N CYS A 171 -5.27 7.81 9.15
CA CYS A 171 -6.06 7.25 10.27
C CYS A 171 -7.54 7.66 10.27
N CYS A 172 -7.92 8.64 9.45
CA CYS A 172 -9.27 9.16 9.41
C CYS A 172 -9.90 8.95 8.03
N PRO A 173 -11.22 8.69 7.95
CA PRO A 173 -11.89 8.54 6.68
C PRO A 173 -11.85 9.86 5.91
N LYS A 174 -11.45 9.76 4.64
CA LYS A 174 -11.43 10.89 3.71
C LYS A 174 -12.86 11.35 3.48
N LYS A 175 -13.15 12.62 3.76
CA LYS A 175 -14.44 13.24 3.41
C LYS A 175 -14.34 13.86 2.02
N GLU A 176 -15.08 13.29 1.08
CA GLU A 176 -15.15 13.81 -0.28
C GLU A 176 -15.79 15.22 -0.30
N GLY A 177 -15.29 16.09 -1.18
CA GLY A 177 -15.85 17.43 -1.39
C GLY A 177 -15.55 18.45 -0.28
N VAL A 178 -14.68 18.14 0.69
CA VAL A 178 -14.25 19.11 1.72
C VAL A 178 -13.30 20.14 1.12
N ILE A 179 -13.60 21.43 1.32
CA ILE A 179 -12.75 22.56 0.95
C ILE A 179 -12.23 23.20 2.24
N GLY A 180 -10.92 23.22 2.44
CA GLY A 180 -10.28 23.84 3.60
C GLY A 180 -9.34 22.89 4.33
N VAL A 181 -9.05 23.21 5.60
CA VAL A 181 -8.12 22.43 6.41
C VAL A 181 -8.84 21.21 7.00
N PHE A 182 -8.21 20.04 6.88
CA PHE A 182 -8.68 18.78 7.43
C PHE A 182 -7.78 18.38 8.61
N TYR A 183 -8.39 17.95 9.71
CA TYR A 183 -7.68 17.52 10.91
C TYR A 183 -8.10 16.11 11.31
N CYS A 184 -7.11 15.25 11.57
CA CYS A 184 -7.28 13.92 12.15
C CYS A 184 -6.65 13.90 13.55
N ASN A 185 -7.47 13.85 14.60
CA ASN A 185 -7.02 13.91 15.99
C ASN A 185 -7.72 12.81 16.79
N ALA A 186 -7.04 12.30 17.82
CA ALA A 186 -7.58 11.27 18.73
C ALA A 186 -8.86 11.71 19.47
N GLU A 187 -9.13 13.01 19.52
CA GLU A 187 -10.29 13.59 20.17
C GLU A 187 -10.88 14.67 19.23
N PRO A 188 -12.18 14.64 18.91
CA PRO A 188 -12.78 15.69 18.11
C PRO A 188 -12.67 16.99 18.90
N MET A 189 -12.01 17.99 18.32
CA MET A 189 -12.01 19.32 18.89
C MET A 189 -13.46 19.79 18.86
N ALA A 190 -14.14 19.77 20.00
CA ALA A 190 -15.46 20.34 20.13
C ALA A 190 -15.35 21.77 19.62
N THR A 191 -15.95 22.06 18.48
CA THR A 191 -16.07 23.42 17.97
C THR A 191 -17.09 24.11 18.85
N THR A 192 -16.71 24.46 20.08
CA THR A 192 -17.45 25.46 20.84
C THR A 192 -17.23 26.77 20.10
N VAL A 193 -18.13 27.06 19.16
CA VAL A 193 -18.33 28.42 18.67
C VAL A 193 -18.64 29.26 19.91
N PRO A 194 -17.78 30.23 20.30
CA PRO A 194 -18.17 31.18 21.32
C PRO A 194 -19.24 32.06 20.68
N THR A 195 -20.49 31.92 21.10
CA THR A 195 -21.47 33.01 20.94
C THR A 195 -21.06 34.13 21.88
N GLY A 196 -20.07 34.92 21.45
CA GLY A 196 -19.77 36.21 22.04
C GLY A 196 -20.80 37.21 21.57
N LYS A 197 -21.57 37.76 22.51
CA LYS A 197 -22.24 39.05 22.32
C LYS A 197 -21.97 39.87 23.57
N ASP A 198 -21.05 40.82 23.44
CA ASP A 198 -20.82 41.90 24.39
C ASP A 198 -22.10 42.76 24.53
N ASP A 199 -22.42 43.21 25.75
CA ASP A 199 -22.13 44.59 26.19
C ASP A 199 -22.82 44.94 27.52
N THR A 200 -22.19 45.89 28.24
CA THR A 200 -22.56 46.33 29.59
C THR A 200 -23.42 47.61 29.56
N THR A 201 -24.31 47.74 30.56
CA THR A 201 -24.88 48.98 31.19
C THR A 201 -26.15 49.65 30.60
N PRO A 202 -26.92 50.46 31.38
CA PRO A 202 -28.37 50.25 31.54
C PRO A 202 -29.21 51.44 31.07
N SER A 203 -30.41 51.20 30.54
CA SER A 203 -31.51 52.17 30.64
C SER A 203 -32.86 51.59 30.22
N THR A 204 -33.83 51.98 31.03
CA THR A 204 -35.28 51.89 30.98
C THR A 204 -35.94 51.91 29.58
N THR A 205 -36.94 51.04 29.44
CA THR A 205 -38.01 50.93 28.41
C THR A 205 -38.58 52.29 27.94
N PRO A 206 -39.21 52.42 26.73
CA PRO A 206 -40.20 51.49 26.15
C PRO A 206 -40.18 51.24 24.60
N LYS A 207 -40.95 50.21 24.20
CA LYS A 207 -41.47 49.80 22.85
C LYS A 207 -42.21 50.95 22.10
N PRO A 208 -42.74 50.78 20.85
CA PRO A 208 -42.41 49.95 19.66
C PRO A 208 -42.34 50.75 18.32
N SER A 209 -41.94 50.10 17.21
CA SER A 209 -42.68 50.03 15.90
C SER A 209 -41.89 50.32 14.60
N THR A 210 -42.06 49.37 13.66
CA THR A 210 -42.18 49.50 12.18
C THR A 210 -40.98 49.82 11.27
N THR A 211 -40.59 48.78 10.53
CA THR A 211 -39.97 48.68 9.18
C THR A 211 -40.76 49.43 8.08
N PRO A 212 -40.36 49.35 6.78
CA PRO A 212 -39.15 49.76 6.05
C PRO A 212 -39.48 50.95 5.09
N THR A 213 -38.60 51.49 4.23
CA THR A 213 -38.26 51.03 2.86
C THR A 213 -37.59 52.22 2.10
N PRO A 214 -37.11 52.13 0.84
CA PRO A 214 -35.71 52.41 0.49
C PRO A 214 -35.56 53.42 -0.69
N SER A 215 -34.33 53.72 -1.12
CA SER A 215 -34.00 53.89 -2.57
C SER A 215 -32.53 54.26 -2.80
N THR A 216 -31.78 53.32 -3.42
CA THR A 216 -31.09 53.36 -4.74
C THR A 216 -30.34 54.63 -5.24
N PRO A 217 -29.46 54.53 -6.27
CA PRO A 217 -28.05 54.94 -6.19
C PRO A 217 -27.64 55.88 -7.34
N SER A 218 -26.39 56.35 -7.38
CA SER A 218 -25.71 56.99 -8.53
C SER A 218 -24.32 57.45 -8.06
N THR A 219 -23.21 57.53 -8.80
CA THR A 219 -22.74 57.04 -10.10
C THR A 219 -21.22 57.31 -10.12
N LEU A 220 -20.52 56.47 -10.88
CA LEU A 220 -19.15 56.51 -11.38
C LEU A 220 -18.60 57.90 -11.82
N SER A 221 -17.33 58.20 -11.51
CA SER A 221 -16.39 58.84 -12.46
C SER A 221 -14.93 58.86 -11.96
N THR A 222 -14.07 58.38 -12.84
CA THR A 222 -12.59 58.38 -12.86
C THR A 222 -12.06 59.77 -13.21
N GLU A 223 -10.96 60.24 -12.60
CA GLU A 223 -9.82 60.90 -13.29
C GLU A 223 -8.74 61.41 -12.31
N SER A 224 -7.48 61.38 -12.79
CA SER A 224 -6.28 62.00 -12.23
C SER A 224 -5.55 62.67 -13.41
N PRO A 225 -4.93 63.87 -13.27
CA PRO A 225 -3.46 63.90 -13.31
C PRO A 225 -2.74 65.08 -12.56
N THR A 226 -1.64 64.73 -11.89
CA THR A 226 -0.28 65.34 -11.82
C THR A 226 -0.02 66.88 -11.80
N LYS A 227 0.71 67.41 -10.77
CA LYS A 227 2.15 67.86 -10.81
C LYS A 227 2.62 68.76 -9.62
N LYS A 228 3.83 68.43 -9.11
CA LYS A 228 4.93 69.28 -8.54
C LYS A 228 4.70 70.02 -7.19
N ASN A 229 5.63 70.19 -6.24
CA ASN A 229 7.11 70.11 -6.19
C ASN A 229 7.62 70.07 -4.72
N GLU A 230 8.84 69.51 -4.54
CA GLU A 230 9.90 69.81 -3.53
C GLU A 230 9.85 69.30 -2.06
N THR A 231 10.62 68.22 -1.85
CA THR A 231 11.68 67.93 -0.83
C THR A 231 11.99 69.06 0.17
N GLU A 232 12.16 68.88 1.49
CA GLU A 232 13.15 68.03 2.18
C GLU A 232 12.95 68.09 3.72
N SER A 233 13.02 66.94 4.41
CA SER A 233 13.63 66.72 5.75
C SER A 233 13.02 65.47 6.44
N ARG A 234 13.86 64.47 6.69
CA ARG A 234 13.50 63.10 7.11
C ARG A 234 14.02 62.83 8.52
N GLN A 235 13.14 62.65 9.51
CA GLN A 235 13.46 61.82 10.69
C GLN A 235 12.19 61.23 11.34
N ARG A 236 11.98 59.94 11.02
CA ARG A 236 11.36 58.80 11.74
C ARG A 236 10.40 59.09 12.92
N ARG A 237 9.11 58.79 12.73
CA ARG A 237 8.14 58.44 13.80
C ARG A 237 7.71 56.99 13.60
N ASP A 238 7.77 56.22 14.69
CA ASP A 238 7.46 54.80 14.74
C ASP A 238 5.94 54.57 14.61
N ILE A 239 5.54 53.63 13.74
CA ILE A 239 4.17 53.09 13.68
C ILE A 239 4.24 51.66 14.18
N ALA A 240 3.67 51.42 15.35
CA ALA A 240 3.30 50.08 15.79
C ALA A 240 2.21 49.56 14.84
N GLY A 241 2.57 48.59 14.00
CA GLY A 241 1.63 47.87 13.15
C GLY A 241 1.22 46.58 13.83
N ASP A 242 -0.09 46.42 14.06
CA ASP A 242 -0.70 45.20 14.56
C ASP A 242 -0.30 43.97 13.72
N ALA A 243 -0.04 42.87 14.42
CA ALA A 243 0.25 41.56 13.83
C ALA A 243 -0.95 41.06 12.99
N PRO A 244 -0.73 40.29 11.91
CA PRO A 244 -1.83 39.82 11.07
C PRO A 244 -2.70 38.84 11.85
N THR A 245 -3.96 39.25 12.09
CA THR A 245 -5.04 38.39 12.58
C THR A 245 -5.16 37.16 11.67
N THR A 246 -4.82 35.99 12.20
CA THR A 246 -4.99 34.73 11.48
C THR A 246 -6.49 34.39 11.44
N THR A 247 -7.11 34.54 10.28
CA THR A 247 -8.49 34.10 10.04
C THR A 247 -8.55 32.57 10.12
N GLN A 248 -9.07 32.04 11.23
CA GLN A 248 -9.26 30.60 11.42
C GLN A 248 -10.46 30.14 10.56
N TYR A 249 -10.20 29.42 9.47
CA TYR A 249 -11.25 28.73 8.72
C TYR A 249 -11.80 27.57 9.58
N PRO A 250 -13.12 27.29 9.55
CA PRO A 250 -13.68 26.16 10.28
C PRO A 250 -13.15 24.86 9.69
N GLY A 251 -12.16 24.26 10.35
CA GLY A 251 -11.60 22.97 9.96
C GLY A 251 -12.63 21.86 10.17
N THR A 252 -12.67 20.89 9.25
CA THR A 252 -13.50 19.70 9.42
C THR A 252 -12.70 18.65 10.21
N SER A 253 -13.17 18.28 11.40
CA SER A 253 -12.59 17.21 12.23
C SER A 253 -13.37 15.90 12.05
N THR A 254 -12.65 14.78 11.96
CA THR A 254 -13.23 13.45 11.89
C THR A 254 -12.59 12.54 12.93
N SER A 255 -13.38 11.64 13.52
CA SER A 255 -12.86 10.64 14.45
C SER A 255 -11.96 9.63 13.71
N PRO A 256 -10.86 9.18 14.33
CA PRO A 256 -9.99 8.17 13.75
C PRO A 256 -10.70 6.81 13.70
N TYR A 257 -10.17 5.90 12.89
CA TYR A 257 -10.63 4.51 12.88
C TYR A 257 -10.44 3.89 14.27
N PRO A 258 -11.50 3.31 14.87
CA PRO A 258 -11.44 2.80 16.25
C PRO A 258 -10.69 1.46 16.36
N ARG A 259 -10.44 0.79 15.22
CA ARG A 259 -9.81 -0.53 15.17
C ARG A 259 -8.33 -0.44 14.80
N GLY A 260 -7.49 -1.23 15.46
CA GLY A 260 -6.10 -1.43 15.08
C GLY A 260 -5.93 -2.24 13.81
N CYS A 261 -4.81 -2.00 13.11
CA CYS A 261 -4.49 -2.66 11.86
C CYS A 261 -4.13 -4.14 12.03
N GLU A 262 -3.65 -4.57 13.19
CA GLU A 262 -3.43 -5.99 13.50
C GLU A 262 -4.75 -6.78 13.44
N ALA A 263 -5.78 -6.28 14.14
CA ALA A 263 -7.10 -6.90 14.16
C ALA A 263 -7.81 -6.80 12.80
N ALA A 264 -7.61 -5.69 12.09
CA ALA A 264 -8.15 -5.49 10.75
C ALA A 264 -7.60 -6.51 9.76
N PHE A 265 -6.28 -6.69 9.74
CA PHE A 265 -5.61 -7.67 8.91
C PHE A 265 -6.03 -9.10 9.29
N GLY A 266 -6.10 -9.42 10.59
CA GLY A 266 -6.57 -10.73 11.04
C GLY A 266 -8.01 -11.04 10.60
N SER A 267 -8.88 -10.03 10.56
CA SER A 267 -10.26 -10.16 10.07
C SER A 267 -10.30 -10.38 8.55
N PHE A 268 -9.46 -9.65 7.80
CA PHE A 268 -9.31 -9.84 6.36
C PHE A 268 -8.83 -11.27 6.03
N VAL A 269 -7.80 -11.75 6.71
CA VAL A 269 -7.28 -13.11 6.52
C VAL A 269 -8.36 -14.16 6.83
N LYS A 270 -9.14 -13.99 7.91
CA LYS A 270 -10.24 -14.90 8.23
C LYS A 270 -11.34 -14.89 7.18
N ALA A 271 -11.69 -13.71 6.66
CA ALA A 271 -12.71 -13.57 5.62
C ALA A 271 -12.30 -14.27 4.32
N HIS A 272 -11.01 -14.21 3.96
CA HIS A 272 -10.47 -14.80 2.73
C HIS A 272 -9.74 -16.14 2.93
N ALA A 273 -9.78 -16.73 4.12
CA ALA A 273 -9.02 -17.95 4.43
C ALA A 273 -9.40 -19.12 3.53
N VAL A 274 -10.69 -19.26 3.22
CA VAL A 274 -11.21 -20.32 2.33
C VAL A 274 -10.76 -20.08 0.89
N ASP A 275 -10.83 -18.84 0.42
CA ASP A 275 -10.43 -18.47 -0.95
C ASP A 275 -8.92 -18.69 -1.17
N ILE A 276 -8.11 -18.20 -0.24
CA ILE A 276 -6.64 -18.34 -0.28
C ILE A 276 -6.25 -19.81 -0.16
N GLY A 277 -6.87 -20.55 0.77
CA GLY A 277 -6.65 -21.99 0.92
C GLY A 277 -7.02 -22.77 -0.33
N GLY A 278 -8.12 -22.40 -0.99
CA GLY A 278 -8.55 -22.98 -2.26
C GLY A 278 -7.56 -22.72 -3.39
N LEU A 279 -7.03 -21.50 -3.51
CA LEU A 279 -6.00 -21.15 -4.49
C LEU A 279 -4.72 -21.95 -4.26
N CYS A 280 -4.23 -22.02 -3.02
CA CYS A 280 -3.03 -22.81 -2.69
C CYS A 280 -3.24 -24.31 -2.99
N PHE A 281 -4.39 -24.86 -2.63
CA PHE A 281 -4.69 -26.27 -2.94
C PHE A 281 -4.75 -26.53 -4.46
N ALA A 282 -5.38 -25.62 -5.22
CA ALA A 282 -5.43 -25.73 -6.67
C ALA A 282 -4.03 -25.67 -7.30
N LEU A 283 -3.16 -24.77 -6.82
CA LEU A 283 -1.77 -24.66 -7.28
C LEU A 283 -0.98 -25.94 -6.97
N ALA A 284 -1.14 -26.51 -5.77
CA ALA A 284 -0.51 -27.77 -5.40
C ALA A 284 -0.96 -28.93 -6.31
N VAL A 285 -2.25 -29.02 -6.66
CA VAL A 285 -2.76 -30.04 -7.60
C VAL A 285 -2.18 -29.84 -9.00
N ILE A 286 -2.17 -28.60 -9.51
CA ILE A 286 -1.58 -28.28 -10.81
C ILE A 286 -0.09 -28.66 -10.85
N GLN A 287 0.65 -28.39 -9.77
CA GLN A 287 2.05 -28.75 -9.64
C GLN A 287 2.28 -30.26 -9.67
N LEU A 288 1.46 -31.05 -8.95
CA LEU A 288 1.52 -32.52 -8.99
C LEU A 288 1.25 -33.07 -10.38
N ILE A 289 0.27 -32.52 -11.09
CA ILE A 289 0.00 -32.88 -12.50
C ILE A 289 1.21 -32.55 -13.37
N GLY A 290 1.82 -31.37 -13.18
CA GLY A 290 3.04 -30.95 -13.89
C GLY A 290 4.22 -31.91 -13.66
N ILE A 291 4.44 -32.34 -12.42
CA ILE A 291 5.47 -33.34 -12.07
C ILE A 291 5.17 -34.67 -12.78
N GLY A 292 3.92 -35.13 -12.76
CA GLY A 292 3.50 -36.36 -13.42
C GLY A 292 3.76 -36.34 -14.93
N PHE A 293 3.39 -35.24 -15.60
CA PHE A 293 3.63 -35.08 -17.04
C PHE A 293 5.11 -34.98 -17.38
N ALA A 294 5.89 -34.22 -16.60
CA ALA A 294 7.33 -34.09 -16.82
C ALA A 294 8.06 -35.44 -16.63
N PHE A 295 7.69 -36.21 -15.61
CA PHE A 295 8.25 -37.54 -15.37
C PHE A 295 7.86 -38.54 -16.47
N HIS A 296 6.60 -38.53 -16.90
CA HIS A 296 6.13 -39.38 -17.99
C HIS A 296 6.90 -39.07 -19.28
N LEU A 297 7.06 -37.79 -19.61
CA LEU A 297 7.81 -37.34 -20.78
C LEU A 297 9.29 -37.71 -20.69
N ALA A 298 9.92 -37.51 -19.52
CA ALA A 298 11.31 -37.88 -19.29
C ALA A 298 11.54 -39.39 -19.46
N ARG A 299 10.64 -40.22 -18.94
CA ARG A 299 10.72 -41.69 -19.08
C ARG A 299 10.57 -42.12 -20.53
N GLN A 300 9.66 -41.52 -21.29
CA GLN A 300 9.52 -41.83 -22.71
C GLN A 300 10.76 -41.46 -23.51
N VAL A 301 11.30 -40.25 -23.31
CA VAL A 301 12.53 -39.80 -23.95
C VAL A 301 13.70 -40.74 -23.59
N LYS A 302 13.87 -41.06 -22.31
CA LYS A 302 14.92 -41.98 -21.84
C LYS A 302 14.82 -43.35 -22.51
N ASN A 303 13.62 -43.93 -22.56
CA ASN A 303 13.42 -45.23 -23.20
C ASN A 303 13.72 -45.20 -24.70
N GLY A 304 13.39 -44.11 -25.39
CA GLY A 304 13.73 -43.92 -26.82
C GLY A 304 15.24 -43.86 -27.08
N TYR A 305 16.03 -43.34 -26.14
CA TYR A 305 17.49 -43.34 -26.21
C TYR A 305 18.11 -44.73 -26.07
N TYR A 306 17.54 -45.61 -25.23
CA TYR A 306 18.06 -46.97 -25.03
C TYR A 306 17.54 -47.99 -26.05
N SER A 307 16.50 -47.65 -26.81
CA SER A 307 15.95 -48.52 -27.86
C SER A 307 16.62 -48.37 -29.23
N THR A 308 17.66 -47.53 -29.33
CA THR A 308 18.44 -47.27 -30.56
C THR A 308 19.88 -47.69 -30.32
#